data_AF-R5KTP5-F1
#
_entry.id   AF-R5KTP5-F1
#
_cell.length_a   1.000
_cell.length_b   1.000
_cell.length_c   1.000
_cell.angle_alpha   90.00
_cell.angle_beta   90.00
_cell.angle_gamma   90.00
#
_symmetry.space_group_name_H-M   'P 1'
#
loop_
_entity.id
_entity.type
_entity.pdbx_description
1 polymer ?
#
loop_
_entity_poly.entity_id
_entity_poly.type
_entity_poly.pdbx_seq_one_letter_code
_entity_poly.pdbx_strand_id
1 'polypeptide(L)'
;MVVRKGNEGYIDPNNPSAKKYIADICSEITSKYDVDGIHLDYIRYPETWKVDTKNDKARQNITDIVKNVYNVIKSIKPWVKLSCAPIGKYSDLARYSSNGWNAFSKGSQDAQGWLRMGIMDQIYPMMYFKGNQFYPFALDWNENCHGRTIVPGLGIYFLSSEEGNWPVDEVIRQMYVARKKGMGYAFFRNKFFCDDTKGLYSFTKDYFNLYPALIPPMTWAHMPTPSAPSNLTKIKSDDFEAIKWDKITDNANGGISYNVYASRTYPVDINDTRNLIAQRLQENHLAINSKDNLYYAVTSMNRYGQESASVQEKAEIQPERTTEFLKNDGQKLWLPDKGHELDADYIMIKSLAGTIIKTLPYRDKSTDITGIKNGCYVIYSLNSKGIAHRLGFVNIKRQL
;
A
#
# COMPACT_ATOMS: atom_id res chain seq x y z
N MET A 1 -22.92 15.92 32.45
CA MET A 1 -22.21 15.24 31.34
C MET A 1 -21.07 16.08 30.80
N VAL A 2 -21.27 17.37 30.54
CA VAL A 2 -20.18 18.26 30.10
C VAL A 2 -19.54 18.99 31.29
N VAL A 3 -18.22 19.05 31.31
CA VAL A 3 -17.41 19.84 32.26
C VAL A 3 -16.70 20.93 31.47
N ARG A 4 -16.82 22.18 31.93
CA ARG A 4 -16.15 23.34 31.31
C ARG A 4 -14.80 23.60 31.94
N LYS A 5 -13.80 23.91 31.11
CA LYS A 5 -12.48 24.41 31.52
C LYS A 5 -12.13 25.60 30.63
N GLY A 6 -12.12 26.79 31.21
CA GLY A 6 -12.01 28.02 30.41
C GLY A 6 -13.14 28.09 29.37
N ASN A 7 -12.76 28.29 28.10
CA ASN A 7 -13.69 28.38 26.98
C ASN A 7 -14.04 27.03 26.33
N GLU A 8 -13.51 25.92 26.86
CA GLU A 8 -13.68 24.59 26.28
C GLU A 8 -14.67 23.75 27.09
N GLY A 9 -15.42 22.90 26.38
CA GLY A 9 -16.37 21.94 26.95
C GLY A 9 -15.94 20.51 26.66
N TYR A 10 -15.89 19.69 27.71
CA TYR A 10 -15.45 18.30 27.63
C TYR A 10 -16.54 17.37 28.14
N ILE A 11 -16.74 16.23 27.48
CA ILE A 11 -17.54 15.15 28.06
C ILE A 11 -16.73 14.54 29.20
N ASP A 12 -17.31 14.51 30.41
CA ASP A 12 -16.67 13.92 31.58
C ASP A 12 -16.67 12.39 31.50
N PRO A 13 -15.50 11.73 31.36
CA PRO A 13 -15.45 10.28 31.26
C PRO A 13 -15.89 9.57 32.55
N ASN A 14 -15.91 10.27 33.69
CA ASN A 14 -16.41 9.71 34.95
C ASN A 14 -17.94 9.63 35.00
N ASN A 15 -18.63 10.36 34.11
CA ASN A 15 -20.09 10.37 34.09
C ASN A 15 -20.62 9.06 33.48
N PRO A 16 -21.50 8.30 34.19
CA PRO A 16 -22.01 7.03 33.69
C PRO A 16 -22.72 7.11 32.33
N SER A 17 -23.28 8.27 31.98
CA SER A 17 -23.97 8.50 30.70
C SER A 17 -23.02 8.79 29.53
N ALA A 18 -21.75 9.16 29.79
CA ALA A 18 -20.80 9.55 28.74
C ALA A 18 -20.55 8.44 27.72
N LYS A 19 -20.30 7.21 28.21
CA LYS A 19 -20.06 6.04 27.34
C LYS A 19 -21.25 5.74 26.42
N LYS A 20 -22.48 5.85 26.94
CA LYS A 20 -23.69 5.62 26.16
C LYS A 20 -23.86 6.71 25.11
N TYR A 21 -23.70 7.97 25.51
CA TYR A 21 -23.84 9.11 24.60
C TYR A 21 -22.87 9.03 23.40
N ILE A 22 -21.59 8.76 23.65
CA ILE A 22 -20.59 8.61 22.58
C ILE A 22 -20.89 7.40 21.69
N ALA A 23 -21.30 6.27 22.30
CA ALA A 23 -21.68 5.08 21.55
C ALA A 23 -22.94 5.29 20.69
N ASP A 24 -23.93 6.05 21.17
CA ASP A 24 -25.14 6.38 20.43
C ASP A 24 -24.82 7.23 19.18
N ILE A 25 -23.90 8.20 19.28
CA ILE A 25 -23.43 8.97 18.11
C ILE A 25 -22.74 8.05 17.09
N CYS A 26 -21.84 7.18 17.55
CA CYS A 26 -21.17 6.23 16.67
C CYS A 26 -22.17 5.24 16.03
N SER A 27 -23.21 4.85 16.78
CA SER A 27 -24.33 4.03 16.31
C SER A 27 -25.07 4.68 15.17
N GLU A 28 -25.43 5.96 15.33
CA GLU A 28 -26.15 6.72 14.32
C GLU A 28 -25.32 6.83 13.03
N ILE A 29 -24.03 7.19 13.14
CA ILE A 29 -23.13 7.28 11.98
C ILE A 29 -23.03 5.92 11.28
N THR A 30 -22.79 4.85 12.05
CA THR A 30 -22.63 3.49 11.50
C THR A 30 -23.91 3.02 10.82
N SER A 31 -25.09 3.36 11.36
CA SER A 31 -26.38 2.93 10.83
C SER A 31 -26.80 3.71 9.59
N LYS A 32 -26.60 5.04 9.59
CA LYS A 32 -27.14 5.93 8.56
C LYS A 32 -26.22 6.13 7.35
N TYR A 33 -24.93 5.82 7.47
CA TYR A 33 -23.94 6.08 6.41
C TYR A 33 -23.15 4.83 6.06
N ASP A 34 -22.72 4.71 4.80
CA ASP A 34 -21.83 3.64 4.34
C ASP A 34 -20.37 3.98 4.64
N VAL A 35 -20.01 3.91 5.92
CA VAL A 35 -18.65 4.16 6.40
C VAL A 35 -17.81 2.88 6.43
N ASP A 36 -16.51 3.01 6.21
CA ASP A 36 -15.53 1.91 6.34
C ASP A 36 -14.99 1.76 7.78
N GLY A 37 -15.11 2.82 8.58
CA GLY A 37 -14.57 2.87 9.93
C GLY A 37 -15.05 4.08 10.73
N ILE A 38 -14.89 3.98 12.05
CA ILE A 38 -15.04 5.07 13.01
C ILE A 38 -13.64 5.36 13.57
N HIS A 39 -13.24 6.64 13.56
CA HIS A 39 -11.95 7.09 14.05
C HIS A 39 -12.13 8.02 15.26
N LEU A 40 -11.57 7.63 16.40
CA LEU A 40 -11.65 8.38 17.65
C LEU A 40 -10.38 9.20 17.86
N ASP A 41 -10.45 10.50 17.57
CA ASP A 41 -9.43 11.46 18.02
C ASP A 41 -9.79 11.97 19.43
N TYR A 42 -8.78 12.37 20.20
CA TYR A 42 -8.93 12.91 21.57
C TYR A 42 -9.72 12.02 22.54
N ILE A 43 -9.71 10.69 22.36
CA ILE A 43 -10.27 9.74 23.33
C ILE A 43 -9.36 9.62 24.58
N ARG A 44 -9.32 10.67 25.37
CA ARG A 44 -8.44 10.86 26.55
C ARG A 44 -9.04 11.88 27.51
N TYR A 45 -8.49 11.94 28.73
CA TYR A 45 -8.76 13.08 29.61
C TYR A 45 -8.05 14.35 29.09
N PRO A 46 -8.62 15.55 29.31
CA PRO A 46 -7.97 16.79 28.93
C PRO A 46 -6.72 17.05 29.76
N GLU A 47 -5.71 17.68 29.16
CA GLU A 47 -4.39 17.91 29.78
C GLU A 47 -4.48 18.82 31.00
N THR A 48 -5.49 19.69 31.03
CA THR A 48 -5.79 20.62 32.13
C THR A 48 -6.44 19.93 33.33
N TRP A 49 -6.82 18.65 33.23
CA TRP A 49 -7.43 17.92 34.33
C TRP A 49 -6.35 17.26 35.18
N LYS A 50 -6.39 17.53 36.48
CA LYS A 50 -5.60 16.78 37.47
C LYS A 50 -6.22 15.40 37.64
N VAL A 51 -5.82 14.48 36.76
CA VAL A 51 -6.17 13.07 36.85
C VAL A 51 -5.13 12.38 37.72
N ASP A 52 -5.57 11.60 38.71
CA ASP A 52 -4.67 10.71 39.43
C ASP A 52 -4.32 9.53 38.53
N THR A 53 -3.19 9.64 37.84
CA THR A 53 -2.73 8.65 36.86
C THR A 53 -2.23 7.36 37.52
N LYS A 54 -2.03 7.37 38.85
CA LYS A 54 -1.74 6.15 39.63
C LYS A 54 -3.00 5.33 39.88
N ASN A 55 -4.18 5.93 39.73
CA ASN A 55 -5.46 5.25 39.85
C ASN A 55 -5.92 4.74 38.48
N ASP A 56 -6.05 3.42 38.39
CA ASP A 56 -6.49 2.73 37.17
C ASP A 56 -7.92 3.11 36.75
N LYS A 57 -8.71 3.73 37.64
CA LYS A 57 -10.09 4.11 37.37
C LYS A 57 -10.24 5.06 36.18
N ALA A 58 -9.35 6.03 36.03
CA ALA A 58 -9.41 6.97 34.90
C ALA A 58 -9.20 6.24 33.56
N ARG A 59 -8.19 5.38 33.48
CA ARG A 59 -7.96 4.52 32.29
C ARG A 59 -9.15 3.61 32.04
N GLN A 60 -9.71 3.00 33.09
CA GLN A 60 -10.88 2.14 32.96
C GLN A 60 -12.08 2.88 32.38
N ASN A 61 -12.32 4.13 32.78
CA ASN A 61 -13.42 4.92 32.24
C ASN A 61 -13.27 5.17 30.73
N ILE A 62 -12.06 5.49 30.25
CA ILE A 62 -11.79 5.64 28.81
C ILE A 62 -11.95 4.28 28.10
N THR A 63 -11.40 3.21 28.65
CA THR A 63 -11.56 1.85 28.11
C THR A 63 -13.03 1.42 28.03
N ASP A 64 -13.85 1.77 29.02
CA ASP A 64 -15.29 1.47 29.02
C ASP A 64 -16.03 2.22 27.91
N ILE A 65 -15.64 3.47 27.61
CA ILE A 65 -16.16 4.22 26.47
C ILE A 65 -15.79 3.50 25.16
N VAL A 66 -14.50 3.19 24.96
CA VAL A 66 -14.00 2.49 23.76
C VAL A 66 -14.72 1.16 23.57
N LYS A 67 -14.87 0.37 24.65
CA LYS A 67 -15.58 -0.91 24.62
C LYS A 67 -17.06 -0.77 24.25
N ASN A 68 -17.75 0.27 24.74
CA ASN A 68 -19.15 0.52 24.37
C ASN A 68 -19.28 0.90 22.89
N VAL A 69 -18.40 1.79 22.40
CA VAL A 69 -18.36 2.14 20.98
C VAL A 69 -18.11 0.90 20.13
N TYR A 70 -17.09 0.10 20.46
CA TYR A 70 -16.77 -1.13 19.76
C TYR A 70 -17.98 -2.08 19.68
N ASN A 71 -18.60 -2.39 20.82
CA ASN A 71 -19.73 -3.32 20.87
C ASN A 71 -20.89 -2.85 19.98
N VAL A 72 -21.21 -1.55 20.02
CA VAL A 72 -22.32 -1.00 19.25
C VAL A 72 -22.01 -1.02 17.75
N ILE A 73 -20.86 -0.50 17.31
CA ILE A 73 -20.56 -0.47 15.87
C ILE A 73 -20.49 -1.89 15.28
N LYS A 74 -19.92 -2.85 16.03
CA LYS A 74 -19.77 -4.23 15.55
C LYS A 74 -21.11 -4.97 15.50
N SER A 75 -22.07 -4.62 16.36
CA SER A 75 -23.43 -5.17 16.29
C SER A 75 -24.22 -4.69 15.06
N ILE A 76 -23.86 -3.53 14.49
CA ILE A 76 -24.58 -2.94 13.34
C ILE A 76 -23.91 -3.36 12.03
N LYS A 77 -22.59 -3.14 11.92
CA LYS A 77 -21.78 -3.47 10.74
C LYS A 77 -20.44 -4.04 11.21
N PRO A 78 -20.29 -5.38 11.34
CA PRO A 78 -19.08 -5.96 11.95
C PRO A 78 -17.78 -5.69 11.17
N TRP A 79 -17.87 -5.34 9.89
CA TRP A 79 -16.73 -4.94 9.05
C TRP A 79 -16.24 -3.50 9.27
N VAL A 80 -17.02 -2.64 9.93
CA VAL A 80 -16.63 -1.25 10.21
C VAL A 80 -15.50 -1.24 11.23
N LYS A 81 -14.35 -0.70 10.84
CA LYS A 81 -13.15 -0.68 11.68
C LYS A 81 -13.28 0.37 12.79
N LEU A 82 -12.93 0.03 14.03
CA LEU A 82 -12.69 1.02 15.08
C LEU A 82 -11.22 1.39 15.13
N SER A 83 -10.93 2.68 15.09
CA SER A 83 -9.57 3.20 15.23
C SER A 83 -9.51 4.40 16.16
N CYS A 84 -8.31 4.75 16.63
CA CYS A 84 -8.09 5.98 17.38
C CYS A 84 -6.72 6.60 17.09
N ALA A 85 -6.60 7.90 17.40
CA ALA A 85 -5.35 8.62 17.43
C ALA A 85 -4.90 8.88 18.89
N PRO A 86 -4.10 7.98 19.49
CA PRO A 86 -3.55 8.22 20.81
C PRO A 86 -2.34 9.17 20.76
N ILE A 87 -1.92 9.65 21.93
CA ILE A 87 -0.61 10.31 22.09
C ILE A 87 0.48 9.39 21.50
N GLY A 88 1.42 9.98 20.74
CA GLY A 88 2.35 9.23 19.89
C GLY A 88 3.31 8.26 20.59
N LYS A 89 3.42 8.31 21.92
CA LYS A 89 4.25 7.41 22.73
C LYS A 89 3.33 6.70 23.71
N TYR A 90 3.38 5.37 23.79
CA TYR A 90 2.51 4.63 24.69
C TYR A 90 2.91 4.85 26.16
N SER A 91 4.17 4.60 26.50
CA SER A 91 4.78 4.78 27.82
C SER A 91 6.26 5.19 27.68
N ASP A 92 6.99 5.32 28.80
CA ASP A 92 8.45 5.30 28.74
C ASP A 92 8.96 3.94 28.25
N LEU A 93 10.08 3.94 27.52
CA LEU A 93 10.81 2.75 27.11
C LEU A 93 12.08 2.60 27.97
N ALA A 94 12.63 1.39 28.05
CA ALA A 94 13.80 1.09 28.88
C ALA A 94 15.01 2.03 28.65
N ARG A 95 15.19 2.53 27.42
CA ARG A 95 16.30 3.43 27.04
C ARG A 95 15.86 4.82 26.58
N TYR A 96 14.55 5.06 26.48
CA TYR A 96 14.02 6.30 25.92
C TYR A 96 12.84 6.80 26.76
N SER A 97 13.01 7.97 27.36
CA SER A 97 11.91 8.63 28.06
C SER A 97 10.93 9.23 27.05
N SER A 98 9.64 9.16 27.39
CA SER A 98 8.55 9.88 26.73
C SER A 98 8.55 11.39 27.06
N ASN A 99 9.47 11.83 27.93
CA ASN A 99 9.54 13.17 28.52
C ASN A 99 8.29 13.50 29.34
N GLY A 100 7.76 12.50 30.04
CA GLY A 100 6.57 12.63 30.87
C GLY A 100 5.29 12.86 30.07
N TRP A 101 5.29 12.69 28.75
CA TRP A 101 4.12 12.85 27.88
C TRP A 101 3.86 11.58 27.08
N ASN A 102 2.90 10.77 27.53
CA ASN A 102 2.57 9.49 26.91
C ASN A 102 1.08 9.13 27.08
N ALA A 103 0.62 8.22 26.22
CA ALA A 103 -0.75 7.78 26.12
C ALA A 103 -1.24 7.13 27.43
N PHE A 104 -0.47 6.21 27.98
CA PHE A 104 -0.88 5.39 29.12
C PHE A 104 -1.05 6.22 30.38
N SER A 105 -0.01 6.93 30.82
CA SER A 105 -0.03 7.65 32.09
C SER A 105 -0.69 9.03 31.97
N LYS A 106 -0.38 9.85 30.96
CA LYS A 106 -0.92 11.21 30.85
C LYS A 106 -2.28 11.26 30.17
N GLY A 107 -2.42 10.54 29.06
CA GLY A 107 -3.69 10.50 28.32
C GLY A 107 -4.76 9.61 28.97
N SER A 108 -4.37 8.74 29.90
CA SER A 108 -5.23 7.64 30.36
C SER A 108 -5.74 6.76 29.20
N GLN A 109 -4.91 6.58 28.17
CA GLN A 109 -5.19 5.79 26.97
C GLN A 109 -4.43 4.47 27.03
N ASP A 110 -5.09 3.38 27.42
CA ASP A 110 -4.52 2.03 27.37
C ASP A 110 -4.61 1.46 25.94
N ALA A 111 -4.03 2.16 24.98
CA ALA A 111 -4.25 1.88 23.57
C ALA A 111 -3.66 0.52 23.14
N GLN A 112 -2.49 0.14 23.68
CA GLN A 112 -1.96 -1.22 23.49
C GLN A 112 -2.86 -2.27 24.17
N GLY A 113 -3.46 -1.97 25.32
CA GLY A 113 -4.47 -2.82 25.95
C GLY A 113 -5.71 -3.02 25.09
N TRP A 114 -6.18 -1.98 24.40
CA TRP A 114 -7.33 -2.09 23.48
C TRP A 114 -7.03 -3.01 22.30
N LEU A 115 -5.78 -3.01 21.79
CA LEU A 115 -5.33 -3.98 20.79
C LEU A 115 -5.35 -5.40 21.34
N ARG A 116 -4.79 -5.64 22.55
CA ARG A 116 -4.81 -6.95 23.22
C ARG A 116 -6.21 -7.50 23.42
N MET A 117 -7.14 -6.63 23.82
CA MET A 117 -8.54 -6.99 24.05
C MET A 117 -9.33 -7.22 22.75
N GLY A 118 -8.75 -6.86 21.59
CA GLY A 118 -9.42 -6.96 20.31
C GLY A 118 -10.54 -5.93 20.09
N ILE A 119 -10.60 -4.87 20.90
CA ILE A 119 -11.61 -3.80 20.80
C ILE A 119 -11.15 -2.60 19.97
N MET A 120 -9.99 -2.71 19.31
CA MET A 120 -9.42 -1.70 18.43
C MET A 120 -8.84 -2.42 17.20
N ASP A 121 -9.27 -2.00 16.01
CA ASP A 121 -8.85 -2.60 14.74
C ASP A 121 -7.55 -1.96 14.23
N GLN A 122 -7.37 -0.66 14.47
CA GLN A 122 -6.21 0.10 14.01
C GLN A 122 -5.84 1.22 14.99
N ILE A 123 -4.55 1.56 15.07
CA ILE A 123 -4.08 2.70 15.87
C ILE A 123 -3.23 3.64 15.02
N TYR A 124 -3.48 4.94 15.22
CA TYR A 124 -2.81 6.04 14.52
C TYR A 124 -2.05 6.91 15.53
N PRO A 125 -0.93 6.44 16.11
CA PRO A 125 -0.25 7.20 17.15
C PRO A 125 0.25 8.53 16.58
N MET A 126 -0.04 9.64 17.26
CA MET A 126 0.35 10.98 16.83
C MET A 126 1.86 11.22 17.02
N MET A 127 2.67 10.65 16.13
CA MET A 127 4.13 10.60 16.22
C MET A 127 4.78 11.86 15.64
N TYR A 128 4.40 13.02 16.15
CA TYR A 128 4.87 14.32 15.67
C TYR A 128 6.24 14.69 16.29
N PHE A 129 7.19 13.76 16.18
CA PHE A 129 8.52 13.85 16.77
C PHE A 129 9.59 13.41 15.76
N LYS A 130 10.87 13.61 16.09
CA LYS A 130 12.03 13.22 15.27
C LYS A 130 12.96 12.27 16.01
N GLY A 131 13.80 11.58 15.27
CA GLY A 131 14.95 10.85 15.83
C GLY A 131 14.56 9.87 16.95
N ASN A 132 15.25 9.96 18.09
CA ASN A 132 15.05 9.07 19.25
C ASN A 132 13.67 9.19 19.92
N GLN A 133 12.87 10.19 19.55
CA GLN A 133 11.50 10.35 20.02
C GLN A 133 10.48 9.80 19.02
N PHE A 134 10.92 9.38 17.83
CA PHE A 134 10.11 8.72 16.81
C PHE A 134 10.45 7.23 16.72
N TYR A 135 11.67 6.88 16.30
CA TYR A 135 11.98 5.51 15.85
C TYR A 135 11.78 4.43 16.92
N PRO A 136 12.27 4.58 18.16
CA PRO A 136 12.06 3.57 19.19
C PRO A 136 10.58 3.37 19.54
N PHE A 137 9.81 4.45 19.57
CA PHE A 137 8.38 4.41 19.88
C PHE A 137 7.54 3.84 18.73
N ALA A 138 7.94 4.07 17.48
CA ALA A 138 7.28 3.44 16.33
C ALA A 138 7.44 1.91 16.38
N LEU A 139 8.64 1.44 16.78
CA LEU A 139 8.89 0.02 16.98
C LEU A 139 8.10 -0.54 18.16
N ASP A 140 8.03 0.17 19.28
CA ASP A 140 7.20 -0.21 20.43
C ASP A 140 5.73 -0.42 20.04
N TRP A 141 5.15 0.50 19.28
CA TRP A 141 3.79 0.33 18.76
C TRP A 141 3.65 -0.91 17.86
N ASN A 142 4.63 -1.14 16.98
CA ASN A 142 4.60 -2.26 16.04
C ASN A 142 4.78 -3.62 16.72
N GLU A 143 5.65 -3.71 17.72
CA GLU A 143 5.90 -4.93 18.50
C GLU A 143 4.70 -5.29 19.39
N ASN A 144 3.96 -4.28 19.86
CA ASN A 144 2.73 -4.43 20.64
C ASN A 144 1.45 -4.30 19.79
N CYS A 145 1.51 -4.62 18.49
CA CYS A 145 0.37 -4.45 17.59
C CYS A 145 -0.72 -5.50 17.77
N HIS A 146 -0.41 -6.65 18.38
CA HIS A 146 -1.34 -7.78 18.57
C HIS A 146 -2.08 -8.20 17.29
N GLY A 147 -1.37 -8.20 16.16
CA GLY A 147 -1.92 -8.56 14.84
C GLY A 147 -2.87 -7.52 14.25
N ARG A 148 -2.91 -6.30 14.80
CA ARG A 148 -3.70 -5.17 14.30
C ARG A 148 -2.83 -4.19 13.52
N THR A 149 -3.47 -3.26 12.80
CA THR A 149 -2.74 -2.28 11.98
C THR A 149 -2.22 -1.11 12.83
N ILE A 150 -0.93 -0.79 12.67
CA ILE A 150 -0.30 0.40 13.24
C ILE A 150 0.04 1.38 12.12
N VAL A 151 -0.38 2.63 12.28
CA VAL A 151 -0.25 3.69 11.26
C VAL A 151 0.29 4.96 11.92
N PRO A 152 1.62 5.13 12.11
CA PRO A 152 2.19 6.35 12.64
C PRO A 152 1.67 7.62 11.93
N GLY A 153 1.12 8.54 12.72
CA GLY A 153 0.74 9.88 12.28
C GLY A 153 1.99 10.75 12.18
N LEU A 154 2.31 11.20 10.97
CA LEU A 154 3.45 12.05 10.66
C LEU A 154 3.02 13.51 10.71
N GLY A 155 3.73 14.32 11.51
CA GLY A 155 3.41 15.73 11.75
C GLY A 155 3.91 16.63 10.63
N ILE A 156 3.37 16.46 9.42
CA ILE A 156 3.86 17.15 8.21
C ILE A 156 3.64 18.67 8.25
N TYR A 157 2.75 19.17 9.12
CA TYR A 157 2.64 20.61 9.38
C TYR A 157 3.96 21.24 9.82
N PHE A 158 4.82 20.49 10.53
CA PHE A 158 6.14 20.95 10.92
C PHE A 158 7.09 21.20 9.75
N LEU A 159 6.75 20.83 8.50
CA LEU A 159 7.52 21.22 7.31
C LEU A 159 7.41 22.72 7.03
N SER A 160 6.30 23.37 7.40
CA SER A 160 6.10 24.81 7.21
C SER A 160 7.11 25.63 8.01
N SER A 161 7.57 26.74 7.44
CA SER A 161 8.42 27.71 8.11
C SER A 161 7.74 28.41 9.28
N GLU A 162 6.41 28.49 9.27
CA GLU A 162 5.60 29.09 10.36
C GLU A 162 5.42 28.14 11.55
N GLU A 163 5.78 26.88 11.39
CA GLU A 163 5.60 25.82 12.39
C GLU A 163 6.96 25.37 12.92
N GLY A 164 7.52 24.29 12.39
CA GLY A 164 8.79 23.69 12.84
C GLY A 164 9.94 23.79 11.86
N ASN A 165 9.66 24.19 10.61
CA ASN A 165 10.58 24.23 9.48
C ASN A 165 11.43 22.95 9.29
N TRP A 166 10.88 21.76 9.54
CA TRP A 166 11.60 20.49 9.40
C TRP A 166 12.05 20.27 7.96
N PRO A 167 13.23 19.67 7.74
CA PRO A 167 13.63 19.21 6.40
C PRO A 167 12.70 18.08 5.96
N VAL A 168 12.34 18.06 4.67
CA VAL A 168 11.47 17.02 4.10
C VAL A 168 12.06 15.62 4.25
N ASP A 169 13.40 15.50 4.23
CA ASP A 169 14.14 14.26 4.45
C ASP A 169 13.81 13.55 5.77
N GLU A 170 13.41 14.28 6.81
CA GLU A 170 12.97 13.68 8.07
C GLU A 170 11.69 12.87 7.86
N VAL A 171 10.69 13.47 7.21
CA VAL A 171 9.40 12.82 6.91
C VAL A 171 9.60 11.66 5.93
N ILE A 172 10.42 11.86 4.90
CA ILE A 172 10.76 10.81 3.92
C ILE A 172 11.40 9.61 4.65
N ARG A 173 12.35 9.85 5.57
CA ARG A 173 12.97 8.77 6.34
C ARG A 173 11.96 8.04 7.22
N GLN A 174 11.04 8.75 7.86
CA GLN A 174 9.95 8.15 8.64
C GLN A 174 9.04 7.27 7.76
N MET A 175 8.69 7.71 6.56
CA MET A 175 7.92 6.92 5.58
C MET A 175 8.65 5.63 5.17
N TYR A 176 9.95 5.71 4.85
CA TYR A 176 10.75 4.51 4.53
C TYR A 176 10.83 3.52 5.70
N VAL A 177 11.01 4.01 6.93
CA VAL A 177 11.04 3.14 8.12
C VAL A 177 9.68 2.48 8.35
N ALA A 178 8.58 3.23 8.24
CA ALA A 178 7.23 2.69 8.36
C ALA A 178 7.00 1.55 7.36
N ARG A 179 7.28 1.80 6.08
CA ARG A 179 7.19 0.79 5.01
C ARG A 179 8.07 -0.42 5.28
N LYS A 180 9.34 -0.23 5.64
CA LYS A 180 10.28 -1.32 5.91
C LYS A 180 9.83 -2.22 7.07
N LYS A 181 9.06 -1.67 8.01
CA LYS A 181 8.55 -2.38 9.18
C LYS A 181 7.14 -2.96 9.00
N GLY A 182 6.55 -2.82 7.80
CA GLY A 182 5.20 -3.28 7.53
C GLY A 182 4.10 -2.44 8.18
N MET A 183 4.43 -1.22 8.63
CA MET A 183 3.46 -0.26 9.14
C MET A 183 2.88 0.59 8.00
N GLY A 184 1.72 1.20 8.24
CA GLY A 184 1.22 2.30 7.43
C GLY A 184 1.87 3.64 7.80
N TYR A 185 1.40 4.74 7.25
CA TYR A 185 1.63 6.09 7.78
C TYR A 185 0.45 6.98 7.40
N ALA A 186 0.18 8.00 8.22
CA ALA A 186 -0.87 9.00 7.97
C ALA A 186 -0.29 10.41 8.10
N PHE A 187 -0.82 11.37 7.35
CA PHE A 187 -0.33 12.75 7.37
C PHE A 187 -1.23 13.66 8.18
N PHE A 188 -0.67 14.34 9.17
CA PHE A 188 -1.33 15.46 9.86
C PHE A 188 -0.71 16.79 9.41
N ARG A 189 -1.38 17.61 8.61
CA ARG A 189 -2.74 17.44 8.06
C ARG A 189 -2.80 17.75 6.57
N ASN A 190 -3.91 17.34 5.95
CA ASN A 190 -4.11 17.32 4.51
C ASN A 190 -3.67 18.60 3.77
N LYS A 191 -3.92 19.79 4.35
CA LYS A 191 -3.47 21.07 3.77
C LYS A 191 -1.99 21.04 3.36
N PHE A 192 -1.08 20.67 4.26
CA PHE A 192 0.36 20.71 3.99
C PHE A 192 0.79 19.68 2.93
N PHE A 193 0.05 18.57 2.83
CA PHE A 193 0.27 17.58 1.78
C PHE A 193 -0.23 18.13 0.43
N CYS A 194 -1.47 18.61 0.35
CA CYS A 194 -2.05 19.16 -0.88
C CYS A 194 -1.33 20.42 -1.39
N ASP A 195 -0.79 21.24 -0.49
CA ASP A 195 0.02 22.42 -0.84
C ASP A 195 1.43 22.03 -1.34
N ASP A 196 1.73 20.72 -1.43
CA ASP A 196 3.04 20.17 -1.78
C ASP A 196 4.18 20.80 -0.96
N THR A 197 3.96 20.95 0.35
CA THR A 197 4.90 21.64 1.24
C THR A 197 6.26 20.94 1.17
N LYS A 198 7.28 21.66 0.67
CA LYS A 198 8.64 21.14 0.42
C LYS A 198 8.68 19.92 -0.53
N GLY A 199 7.74 19.80 -1.45
CA GLY A 199 7.72 18.74 -2.47
C GLY A 199 7.24 17.37 -1.97
N LEU A 200 6.60 17.29 -0.80
CA LEU A 200 6.17 16.02 -0.19
C LEU A 200 5.12 15.27 -1.03
N TYR A 201 4.15 15.98 -1.62
CA TYR A 201 3.14 15.36 -2.47
C TYR A 201 3.76 14.84 -3.76
N SER A 202 4.58 15.67 -4.42
CA SER A 202 5.32 15.28 -5.62
C SER A 202 6.21 14.05 -5.34
N PHE A 203 6.97 14.04 -4.25
CA PHE A 203 7.75 12.87 -3.82
C PHE A 203 6.87 11.62 -3.62
N THR A 204 5.75 11.78 -2.91
CA THR A 204 4.86 10.67 -2.58
C THR A 204 4.24 10.06 -3.83
N LYS A 205 3.76 10.90 -4.76
CA LYS A 205 3.13 10.48 -6.01
C LYS A 205 4.12 9.90 -7.00
N ASP A 206 5.26 10.56 -7.21
CA ASP A 206 6.14 10.29 -8.35
C ASP A 206 7.27 9.32 -8.04
N TYR A 207 7.52 9.02 -6.76
CA TYR A 207 8.65 8.18 -6.35
C TYR A 207 8.31 7.12 -5.30
N PHE A 208 7.39 7.42 -4.37
CA PHE A 208 7.19 6.56 -3.20
C PHE A 208 6.00 5.62 -3.32
N ASN A 209 4.81 6.10 -3.69
CA ASN A 209 3.56 5.34 -3.81
C ASN A 209 3.12 5.27 -5.27
N LEU A 210 3.90 4.58 -6.10
CA LEU A 210 3.71 4.54 -7.55
C LEU A 210 2.47 3.76 -8.01
N TYR A 211 1.97 2.87 -7.17
CA TYR A 211 0.91 1.93 -7.51
C TYR A 211 -0.24 2.00 -6.52
N PRO A 212 -1.49 1.77 -6.96
CA PRO A 212 -2.61 1.52 -6.06
C PRO A 212 -2.28 0.39 -5.08
N ALA A 213 -2.85 0.45 -3.88
CA ALA A 213 -2.66 -0.55 -2.85
C ALA A 213 -4.00 -0.88 -2.20
N LEU A 214 -4.23 -2.17 -1.98
CA LEU A 214 -5.40 -2.65 -1.25
C LEU A 214 -5.25 -2.42 0.25
N ILE A 215 -6.40 -2.27 0.92
CA ILE A 215 -6.45 -2.24 2.37
C ILE A 215 -6.20 -3.69 2.86
N PRO A 216 -5.25 -3.92 3.78
CA PRO A 216 -5.02 -5.25 4.31
C PRO A 216 -6.29 -5.89 4.89
N PRO A 217 -6.49 -7.21 4.68
CA PRO A 217 -7.64 -7.91 5.23
C PRO A 217 -7.67 -7.86 6.75
N MET A 218 -8.86 -7.78 7.33
CA MET A 218 -9.08 -7.95 8.77
C MET A 218 -8.94 -9.43 9.15
N THR A 219 -7.72 -9.94 9.20
CA THR A 219 -7.40 -11.36 9.45
C THR A 219 -7.86 -11.88 10.80
N TRP A 220 -8.25 -10.98 11.72
CA TRP A 220 -8.82 -11.32 13.02
C TRP A 220 -10.35 -11.41 13.03
N ALA A 221 -11.02 -11.04 11.95
CA ALA A 221 -12.44 -11.25 11.78
C ALA A 221 -12.67 -12.56 11.03
N HIS A 222 -13.49 -13.45 11.58
CA HIS A 222 -13.84 -14.70 10.92
C HIS A 222 -14.96 -14.47 9.90
N MET A 223 -14.63 -14.48 8.61
CA MET A 223 -15.60 -14.31 7.53
C MET A 223 -15.26 -15.22 6.33
N PRO A 224 -16.26 -15.76 5.62
CA PRO A 224 -16.02 -16.54 4.43
C PRO A 224 -15.35 -15.69 3.34
N THR A 225 -14.38 -16.29 2.67
CA THR A 225 -13.83 -15.77 1.42
C THR A 225 -14.94 -15.68 0.38
N PRO A 226 -15.09 -14.55 -0.34
CA PRO A 226 -16.10 -14.44 -1.38
C PRO A 226 -15.83 -15.40 -2.54
N SER A 227 -16.85 -15.73 -3.31
CA SER A 227 -16.70 -16.53 -4.53
C SER A 227 -15.90 -15.78 -5.59
N ALA A 228 -15.03 -16.49 -6.31
CA ALA A 228 -14.32 -15.96 -7.46
C ALA A 228 -15.31 -15.54 -8.57
N PRO A 229 -15.12 -14.37 -9.23
CA PRO A 229 -15.91 -14.01 -10.41
C PRO A 229 -15.79 -15.09 -11.50
N SER A 230 -16.70 -15.05 -12.48
CA SER A 230 -16.71 -15.99 -13.60
C SER A 230 -17.01 -15.27 -14.91
N ASN A 231 -16.84 -15.98 -16.02
CA ASN A 231 -17.18 -15.51 -17.36
C ASN A 231 -16.59 -14.15 -17.73
N LEU A 232 -15.31 -13.94 -17.36
CA LEU A 232 -14.57 -12.73 -17.77
C LEU A 232 -14.44 -12.70 -19.30
N THR A 233 -14.97 -11.65 -19.89
CA THR A 233 -14.96 -11.37 -21.33
C THR A 233 -14.29 -10.04 -21.60
N LYS A 234 -13.61 -9.96 -22.74
CA LYS A 234 -12.93 -8.75 -23.22
C LYS A 234 -13.48 -8.36 -24.58
N ILE A 235 -13.80 -7.09 -24.75
CA ILE A 235 -14.14 -6.45 -26.02
C ILE A 235 -13.05 -5.42 -26.31
N LYS A 236 -12.57 -5.39 -27.56
CA LYS A 236 -11.52 -4.49 -28.01
C LYS A 236 -12.02 -3.62 -29.16
N SER A 237 -11.67 -2.35 -29.10
CA SER A 237 -11.78 -1.36 -30.18
C SER A 237 -10.40 -0.72 -30.43
N ASP A 238 -10.31 0.18 -31.40
CA ASP A 238 -9.07 0.90 -31.72
C ASP A 238 -8.63 1.85 -30.61
N ASP A 239 -9.57 2.32 -29.79
CA ASP A 239 -9.33 3.34 -28.76
C ASP A 239 -9.50 2.84 -27.33
N PHE A 240 -10.17 1.70 -27.12
CA PHE A 240 -10.43 1.17 -25.79
C PHE A 240 -10.44 -0.35 -25.70
N GLU A 241 -10.18 -0.84 -24.50
CA GLU A 241 -10.45 -2.21 -24.07
C GLU A 241 -11.52 -2.17 -22.98
N ALA A 242 -12.54 -3.01 -23.11
CA ALA A 242 -13.59 -3.14 -22.11
C ALA A 242 -13.67 -4.60 -21.65
N ILE A 243 -13.78 -4.80 -20.34
CA ILE A 243 -13.96 -6.10 -19.73
C ILE A 243 -15.26 -6.16 -18.96
N LYS A 244 -15.85 -7.35 -18.92
CA LYS A 244 -17.09 -7.64 -18.16
C LYS A 244 -17.04 -9.06 -17.62
N TRP A 245 -17.55 -9.25 -16.41
CA TRP A 245 -17.64 -10.54 -15.74
C TRP A 245 -19.01 -10.73 -15.09
N ASP A 246 -19.31 -11.93 -14.63
CA ASP A 246 -20.57 -12.19 -13.93
C ASP A 246 -20.56 -11.59 -12.52
N LYS A 247 -21.70 -11.00 -12.14
CA LYS A 247 -21.88 -10.43 -10.82
C LYS A 247 -21.94 -11.56 -9.79
N ILE A 248 -21.13 -11.41 -8.75
CA ILE A 248 -21.18 -12.25 -7.56
C ILE A 248 -22.42 -11.90 -6.73
N THR A 249 -23.20 -12.93 -6.39
CA THR A 249 -24.45 -12.82 -5.63
C THR A 249 -24.36 -13.45 -4.24
N ASP A 250 -23.22 -14.06 -3.88
CA ASP A 250 -22.99 -14.46 -2.50
C ASP A 250 -22.87 -13.19 -1.65
N ASN A 251 -23.97 -12.84 -0.99
CA ASN A 251 -24.05 -11.64 -0.17
C ASN A 251 -23.17 -11.82 1.07
N ALA A 252 -21.88 -11.56 0.95
CA ALA A 252 -21.03 -11.30 2.09
C ALA A 252 -21.64 -10.11 2.85
N ASN A 253 -21.76 -10.24 4.17
CA ASN A 253 -22.21 -9.16 5.05
C ASN A 253 -21.53 -7.83 4.66
N GLY A 254 -22.33 -6.89 4.16
CA GLY A 254 -21.87 -5.54 3.79
C GLY A 254 -21.52 -5.31 2.32
N GLY A 255 -21.67 -6.30 1.44
CA GLY A 255 -21.53 -6.14 -0.01
C GLY A 255 -20.19 -6.63 -0.58
N ILE A 256 -20.15 -6.76 -1.90
CA ILE A 256 -19.02 -7.23 -2.69
C ILE A 256 -18.53 -6.11 -3.60
N SER A 257 -17.21 -6.01 -3.74
CA SER A 257 -16.53 -5.16 -4.70
C SER A 257 -15.53 -5.97 -5.52
N TYR A 258 -14.98 -5.40 -6.58
CA TYR A 258 -14.02 -6.07 -7.46
C TYR A 258 -12.71 -5.30 -7.57
N ASN A 259 -11.61 -6.05 -7.66
CA ASN A 259 -10.31 -5.52 -8.04
C ASN A 259 -9.94 -6.08 -9.41
N VAL A 260 -9.41 -5.21 -10.27
CA VAL A 260 -9.03 -5.55 -11.64
C VAL A 260 -7.54 -5.42 -11.79
N TYR A 261 -6.95 -6.48 -12.33
CA TYR A 261 -5.54 -6.59 -12.61
C TYR A 261 -5.33 -6.69 -14.12
N ALA A 262 -4.26 -6.09 -14.63
CA ALA A 262 -3.89 -6.18 -16.04
C ALA A 262 -2.38 -6.29 -16.23
N SER A 263 -1.95 -7.07 -17.23
CA SER A 263 -0.53 -7.24 -17.57
C SER A 263 -0.36 -7.53 -19.07
N ARG A 264 0.85 -7.33 -19.59
CA ARG A 264 1.23 -7.81 -20.93
C ARG A 264 1.63 -9.29 -20.94
N THR A 265 1.67 -9.92 -19.77
CA THR A 265 2.00 -11.33 -19.59
C THR A 265 0.78 -12.09 -19.07
N TYR A 266 0.59 -13.29 -19.58
CA TYR A 266 -0.46 -14.22 -19.17
C TYR A 266 0.15 -15.45 -18.47
N PRO A 267 -0.43 -15.95 -17.37
CA PRO A 267 -1.54 -15.36 -16.61
C PRO A 267 -1.14 -14.07 -15.91
N VAL A 268 -2.12 -13.22 -15.59
CA VAL A 268 -1.89 -11.98 -14.84
C VAL A 268 -1.62 -12.34 -13.38
N ASP A 269 -0.46 -11.94 -12.86
CA ASP A 269 -0.10 -12.12 -11.45
C ASP A 269 -0.81 -11.08 -10.57
N ILE A 270 -1.80 -11.52 -9.80
CA ILE A 270 -2.56 -10.66 -8.89
C ILE A 270 -1.78 -10.31 -7.60
N ASN A 271 -0.65 -10.96 -7.33
CA ASN A 271 0.20 -10.65 -6.17
C ASN A 271 1.21 -9.53 -6.47
N ASP A 272 1.35 -9.15 -7.74
CA ASP A 272 2.15 -8.01 -8.16
C ASP A 272 1.26 -6.75 -8.24
N THR A 273 1.43 -5.85 -7.27
CA THR A 273 0.67 -4.60 -7.19
C THR A 273 0.77 -3.71 -8.43
N ARG A 274 1.80 -3.90 -9.27
CA ARG A 274 1.95 -3.17 -10.53
C ARG A 274 0.85 -3.52 -11.53
N ASN A 275 0.24 -4.69 -11.38
CA ASN A 275 -0.85 -5.15 -12.22
C ASN A 275 -2.20 -4.60 -11.74
N LEU A 276 -2.33 -4.08 -10.51
CA LEU A 276 -3.59 -3.55 -9.99
C LEU A 276 -3.94 -2.22 -10.68
N ILE A 277 -4.97 -2.24 -11.53
CA ILE A 277 -5.39 -1.06 -12.31
C ILE A 277 -6.69 -0.42 -11.81
N ALA A 278 -7.52 -1.17 -11.08
CA ALA A 278 -8.71 -0.65 -10.42
C ALA A 278 -9.02 -1.44 -9.15
N GLN A 279 -9.52 -0.77 -8.12
CA GLN A 279 -9.82 -1.36 -6.82
C GLN A 279 -11.22 -0.97 -6.34
N ARG A 280 -11.87 -1.87 -5.59
CA ARG A 280 -13.19 -1.64 -4.96
C ARG A 280 -14.31 -1.23 -5.93
N LEU A 281 -14.24 -1.67 -7.19
CA LEU A 281 -15.31 -1.43 -8.16
C LEU A 281 -16.61 -2.06 -7.68
N GLN A 282 -17.72 -1.32 -7.74
CA GLN A 282 -19.06 -1.84 -7.43
C GLN A 282 -19.70 -2.50 -8.66
N GLU A 283 -19.30 -2.04 -9.84
CA GLU A 283 -19.76 -2.55 -11.12
C GLU A 283 -18.97 -3.79 -11.54
N ASN A 284 -19.60 -4.65 -12.35
CA ASN A 284 -19.01 -5.88 -12.89
C ASN A 284 -18.39 -5.69 -14.29
N HIS A 285 -17.96 -4.47 -14.59
CA HIS A 285 -17.31 -4.13 -15.86
C HIS A 285 -16.33 -2.97 -15.66
N LEU A 286 -15.36 -2.85 -16.57
CA LEU A 286 -14.41 -1.75 -16.63
C LEU A 286 -14.05 -1.48 -18.09
N ALA A 287 -14.00 -0.21 -18.48
CA ALA A 287 -13.46 0.22 -19.77
C ALA A 287 -12.22 1.10 -19.52
N ILE A 288 -11.14 0.82 -20.25
CA ILE A 288 -9.91 1.60 -20.20
C ILE A 288 -9.49 2.04 -21.61
N ASN A 289 -8.98 3.27 -21.69
CA ASN A 289 -8.37 3.77 -22.92
C ASN A 289 -6.97 3.18 -23.05
N SER A 290 -6.87 2.03 -23.70
CA SER A 290 -5.63 1.28 -23.84
C SER A 290 -5.49 0.72 -25.24
N LYS A 291 -4.30 0.90 -25.83
CA LYS A 291 -3.89 0.27 -27.09
C LYS A 291 -2.95 -0.91 -26.86
N ASP A 292 -2.74 -1.27 -25.60
CA ASP A 292 -1.60 -2.06 -25.15
C ASP A 292 -1.78 -3.58 -25.21
N ASN A 293 -2.96 -4.04 -25.63
CA ASN A 293 -3.31 -5.45 -25.73
C ASN A 293 -3.02 -6.22 -24.43
N LEU A 294 -3.66 -5.78 -23.34
CA LEU A 294 -3.42 -6.34 -22.01
C LEU A 294 -4.24 -7.62 -21.80
N TYR A 295 -3.68 -8.52 -20.99
CA TYR A 295 -4.42 -9.60 -20.34
C TYR A 295 -5.03 -9.08 -19.05
N TYR A 296 -6.22 -9.57 -18.68
CA TYR A 296 -6.91 -9.17 -17.45
C TYR A 296 -7.16 -10.32 -16.49
N ALA A 297 -7.17 -9.99 -15.20
CA ALA A 297 -7.69 -10.83 -14.14
C ALA A 297 -8.57 -10.02 -13.19
N VAL A 298 -9.57 -10.66 -12.61
CA VAL A 298 -10.51 -10.00 -11.69
C VAL A 298 -10.70 -10.84 -10.44
N THR A 299 -10.64 -10.19 -9.28
CA THR A 299 -10.99 -10.78 -7.98
C THR A 299 -12.25 -10.09 -7.45
N SER A 300 -13.03 -10.80 -6.63
CA SER A 300 -14.05 -10.21 -5.77
C SER A 300 -13.46 -9.98 -4.37
N MET A 301 -13.96 -8.99 -3.66
CA MET A 301 -13.48 -8.61 -2.33
C MET A 301 -14.65 -8.21 -1.42
N ASN A 302 -14.67 -8.77 -0.21
CA ASN A 302 -15.66 -8.41 0.81
C ASN A 302 -15.24 -7.15 1.60
N ARG A 303 -16.14 -6.60 2.44
CA ARG A 303 -15.86 -5.38 3.22
C ARG A 303 -14.75 -5.54 4.28
N TYR A 304 -14.33 -6.76 4.56
CA TYR A 304 -13.21 -7.06 5.48
C TYR A 304 -11.85 -6.97 4.77
N GLY A 305 -11.83 -6.83 3.44
CA GLY A 305 -10.61 -6.77 2.62
C GLY A 305 -10.11 -8.14 2.16
N GLN A 306 -10.91 -9.20 2.32
CA GLN A 306 -10.53 -10.54 1.85
C GLN A 306 -10.86 -10.68 0.36
N GLU A 307 -9.84 -10.92 -0.46
CA GLU A 307 -9.99 -11.24 -1.88
C GLU A 307 -10.28 -12.73 -2.12
N SER A 308 -11.05 -13.02 -3.16
CA SER A 308 -11.23 -14.36 -3.72
C SER A 308 -10.08 -14.76 -4.63
N ALA A 309 -10.12 -16.00 -5.13
CA ALA A 309 -9.30 -16.39 -6.28
C ALA A 309 -9.68 -15.55 -7.52
N SER A 310 -8.71 -15.33 -8.42
CA SER A 310 -8.97 -14.58 -9.66
C SER A 310 -9.66 -15.42 -10.73
N VAL A 311 -10.55 -14.80 -11.49
CA VAL A 311 -10.82 -15.23 -12.86
C VAL A 311 -9.81 -14.57 -13.80
N GLN A 312 -9.20 -15.37 -14.66
CA GLN A 312 -8.29 -14.90 -15.72
C GLN A 312 -9.08 -14.78 -17.03
N GLU A 313 -8.70 -13.83 -17.88
CA GLU A 313 -9.25 -13.82 -19.23
C GLU A 313 -8.86 -15.09 -19.99
N LYS A 314 -9.69 -15.51 -20.95
CA LYS A 314 -9.35 -16.67 -21.78
C LYS A 314 -8.30 -16.26 -22.80
N ALA A 315 -7.06 -16.69 -22.57
CA ALA A 315 -5.97 -16.58 -23.52
C ALA A 315 -5.23 -17.91 -23.66
N GLU A 316 -4.68 -18.18 -24.84
CA GLU A 316 -3.74 -19.28 -25.01
C GLU A 316 -2.48 -18.99 -24.19
N ILE A 317 -2.03 -19.97 -23.42
CA ILE A 317 -0.71 -19.92 -22.79
C ILE A 317 0.30 -19.90 -23.94
N GLN A 318 0.76 -18.71 -24.30
CA GLN A 318 1.97 -18.62 -25.10
C GLN A 318 3.06 -19.24 -24.22
N PRO A 319 3.76 -20.30 -24.68
CA PRO A 319 4.85 -20.87 -23.92
C PRO A 319 5.76 -19.72 -23.52
N GLU A 320 6.18 -19.69 -22.24
CA GLU A 320 7.15 -18.71 -21.76
C GLU A 320 8.19 -18.55 -22.87
N ARG A 321 8.28 -17.34 -23.44
CA ARG A 321 9.47 -17.00 -24.22
C ARG A 321 10.57 -17.01 -23.18
N THR A 322 11.17 -18.17 -22.96
CA THR A 322 12.46 -18.27 -22.33
C THR A 322 13.32 -17.29 -23.11
N THR A 323 13.68 -16.19 -22.47
CA THR A 323 14.72 -15.32 -22.98
C THR A 323 16.02 -16.09 -22.80
N GLU A 324 16.16 -17.21 -23.50
CA GLU A 324 17.43 -17.90 -23.59
C GLU A 324 18.41 -16.89 -24.16
N PHE A 325 19.56 -16.77 -23.50
CA PHE A 325 20.65 -16.01 -24.08
C PHE A 325 20.97 -16.60 -25.44
N LEU A 326 21.25 -15.73 -26.41
CA LEU A 326 21.82 -16.14 -27.68
C LEU A 326 23.07 -16.97 -27.39
N LYS A 327 23.13 -18.16 -28.01
CA LYS A 327 24.20 -19.11 -27.79
C LYS A 327 25.53 -18.46 -28.16
N ASN A 328 26.55 -18.70 -27.35
CA ASN A 328 27.93 -18.35 -27.66
C ASN A 328 28.89 -19.32 -26.95
N ASP A 329 30.09 -19.49 -27.50
CA ASP A 329 31.17 -20.30 -26.91
C ASP A 329 32.31 -19.42 -26.34
N GLY A 330 32.06 -18.11 -26.21
CA GLY A 330 33.04 -17.11 -25.84
C GLY A 330 33.86 -16.55 -27.01
N GLN A 331 33.95 -17.21 -28.15
CA GLN A 331 34.62 -16.68 -29.35
C GLN A 331 33.62 -16.31 -30.43
N LYS A 332 32.57 -17.11 -30.58
CA LYS A 332 31.55 -17.02 -31.60
C LYS A 332 30.18 -16.88 -30.97
N LEU A 333 29.40 -15.92 -31.46
CA LEU A 333 27.99 -15.72 -31.12
C LEU A 333 27.14 -16.25 -32.26
N TRP A 334 26.20 -17.15 -31.98
CA TRP A 334 25.22 -17.62 -32.95
C TRP A 334 24.03 -16.66 -32.98
N LEU A 335 23.70 -16.20 -34.18
CA LEU A 335 22.65 -15.21 -34.43
C LEU A 335 21.40 -15.91 -34.97
N PRO A 336 20.20 -15.35 -34.73
CA PRO A 336 18.97 -15.85 -35.36
C PRO A 336 19.08 -15.86 -36.89
N ASP A 337 18.26 -16.66 -37.57
CA ASP A 337 18.17 -16.56 -39.02
C ASP A 337 17.54 -15.22 -39.42
N LYS A 338 18.10 -14.57 -40.46
CA LYS A 338 17.52 -13.34 -41.01
C LYS A 338 16.11 -13.56 -41.59
N GLY A 339 15.73 -14.78 -41.93
CA GLY A 339 14.52 -15.02 -42.71
C GLY A 339 14.55 -14.26 -44.05
N HIS A 340 13.42 -14.19 -44.75
CA HIS A 340 13.30 -13.49 -46.03
C HIS A 340 12.94 -11.99 -45.90
N GLU A 341 12.52 -11.54 -44.72
CA GLU A 341 11.99 -10.18 -44.52
C GLU A 341 12.96 -9.22 -43.80
N LEU A 342 14.00 -9.73 -43.15
CA LEU A 342 14.87 -8.94 -42.28
C LEU A 342 16.04 -8.36 -43.08
N ASP A 343 15.82 -7.18 -43.67
CA ASP A 343 16.81 -6.37 -44.37
C ASP A 343 17.77 -5.71 -43.37
N ALA A 344 18.70 -6.47 -42.78
CA ALA A 344 19.70 -5.96 -41.85
C ALA A 344 21.13 -6.30 -42.28
N ASP A 345 21.97 -5.28 -42.41
CA ASP A 345 23.36 -5.41 -42.86
C ASP A 345 24.33 -5.63 -41.70
N TYR A 346 23.97 -5.14 -40.51
CA TYR A 346 24.81 -5.17 -39.32
C TYR A 346 24.06 -5.68 -38.11
N ILE A 347 24.84 -6.15 -37.13
CA ILE A 347 24.40 -6.23 -35.75
C ILE A 347 25.09 -5.15 -34.93
N MET A 348 24.39 -4.66 -33.92
CA MET A 348 24.88 -3.70 -32.95
C MET A 348 24.79 -4.31 -31.55
N ILE A 349 25.91 -4.33 -30.86
CA ILE A 349 26.06 -4.92 -29.52
C ILE A 349 26.08 -3.77 -28.52
N LYS A 350 25.11 -3.75 -27.61
CA LYS A 350 24.98 -2.71 -26.58
C LYS A 350 25.21 -3.28 -25.18
N SER A 351 25.77 -2.46 -24.30
CA SER A 351 25.70 -2.72 -22.86
C SER A 351 24.25 -2.68 -22.38
N LEU A 352 23.97 -3.22 -21.18
CA LEU A 352 22.65 -3.09 -20.56
C LEU A 352 22.26 -1.62 -20.29
N ALA A 353 23.22 -0.71 -20.21
CA ALA A 353 23.00 0.73 -20.07
C ALA A 353 22.76 1.45 -21.42
N GLY A 354 22.74 0.72 -22.54
CA GLY A 354 22.43 1.26 -23.87
C GLY A 354 23.62 1.80 -24.66
N THR A 355 24.84 1.76 -24.11
CA THR A 355 26.07 2.16 -24.81
C THR A 355 26.41 1.18 -25.91
N ILE A 356 26.69 1.67 -27.13
CA ILE A 356 27.15 0.82 -28.24
C ILE A 356 28.58 0.37 -27.94
N ILE A 357 28.79 -0.94 -27.88
CA ILE A 357 30.09 -1.57 -27.65
C ILE A 357 30.77 -1.88 -28.98
N LYS A 358 30.02 -2.44 -29.93
CA LYS A 358 30.55 -2.82 -31.25
C LYS A 358 29.42 -2.95 -32.27
N THR A 359 29.74 -2.64 -33.52
CA THR A 359 28.90 -2.95 -34.68
C THR A 359 29.65 -3.93 -35.55
N LEU A 360 29.00 -5.02 -35.95
CA LEU A 360 29.60 -6.11 -36.72
C LEU A 360 28.72 -6.42 -37.94
N PRO A 361 29.29 -6.86 -39.08
CA PRO A 361 28.50 -7.31 -40.21
C PRO A 361 27.59 -8.47 -39.81
N TYR A 362 26.32 -8.41 -40.20
CA TYR A 362 25.38 -9.51 -40.04
C TYR A 362 25.37 -10.31 -41.33
N ARG A 363 26.37 -11.15 -41.59
CA ARG A 363 26.48 -11.87 -42.88
C ARG A 363 26.07 -13.32 -42.77
N ASP A 364 26.52 -13.98 -41.71
CA ASP A 364 26.30 -15.39 -41.46
C ASP A 364 25.41 -15.60 -40.22
N LYS A 365 25.03 -16.85 -39.96
CA LYS A 365 24.32 -17.26 -38.72
C LYS A 365 25.16 -17.12 -37.45
N SER A 366 26.31 -16.45 -37.53
CA SER A 366 27.23 -16.28 -36.42
C SER A 366 28.20 -15.15 -36.66
N THR A 367 28.73 -14.57 -35.58
CA THR A 367 29.76 -13.52 -35.64
C THR A 367 30.86 -13.75 -34.60
N ASP A 368 32.03 -13.17 -34.84
CA ASP A 368 33.16 -13.20 -33.93
C ASP A 368 32.99 -12.14 -32.82
N ILE A 369 33.02 -12.61 -31.58
CA ILE A 369 32.91 -11.80 -30.35
C ILE A 369 34.18 -11.83 -29.49
N THR A 370 35.29 -12.39 -29.96
CA THR A 370 36.58 -12.49 -29.24
C THR A 370 37.02 -11.15 -28.63
N GLY A 371 36.87 -10.05 -29.40
CA GLY A 371 37.21 -8.70 -28.95
C GLY A 371 36.23 -8.05 -27.96
N ILE A 372 35.18 -8.74 -27.53
CA ILE A 372 34.16 -8.23 -26.60
C ILE A 372 34.43 -8.81 -25.21
N LYS A 373 34.54 -7.95 -24.19
CA LYS A 373 34.81 -8.36 -22.80
C LYS A 373 33.71 -9.28 -22.25
N ASN A 374 34.04 -10.11 -21.26
CA ASN A 374 33.04 -10.91 -20.53
C ASN A 374 31.97 -9.98 -19.92
N GLY A 375 30.71 -10.40 -19.96
CA GLY A 375 29.57 -9.60 -19.49
C GLY A 375 28.26 -9.90 -20.21
N CYS A 376 27.20 -9.20 -19.80
CA CYS A 376 25.87 -9.31 -20.40
C CYS A 376 25.60 -8.13 -21.35
N TYR A 377 25.10 -8.43 -22.54
CA TYR A 377 24.89 -7.47 -23.62
C TYR A 377 23.54 -7.70 -24.30
N VAL A 378 23.05 -6.67 -24.99
CA VAL A 378 21.87 -6.73 -25.85
C VAL A 378 22.31 -6.64 -27.31
N ILE A 379 21.82 -7.57 -28.13
CA ILE A 379 22.11 -7.62 -29.57
C ILE A 379 20.93 -7.03 -30.32
N TYR A 380 21.22 -6.12 -31.24
CA TYR A 380 20.27 -5.54 -32.18
C TYR A 380 20.71 -5.85 -33.61
N SER A 381 19.76 -6.05 -34.53
CA SER A 381 20.00 -5.87 -35.96
C SER A 381 19.99 -4.38 -36.27
N LEU A 382 20.65 -3.99 -37.36
CA LEU A 382 20.69 -2.62 -37.86
C LEU A 382 20.63 -2.66 -39.39
N ASN A 383 19.64 -1.97 -39.96
CA ASN A 383 19.47 -1.85 -41.41
C ASN A 383 20.12 -0.60 -41.99
N SER A 384 20.19 -0.53 -43.31
CA SER A 384 20.70 0.62 -44.08
C SER A 384 19.99 1.94 -43.79
N LYS A 385 18.74 1.89 -43.28
CA LYS A 385 17.93 3.05 -42.87
C LYS A 385 18.14 3.46 -41.41
N GLY A 386 19.04 2.81 -40.68
CA GLY A 386 19.34 3.10 -39.28
C GLY A 386 18.31 2.58 -38.26
N ILE A 387 17.35 1.76 -38.70
CA ILE A 387 16.35 1.14 -37.83
C ILE A 387 16.96 -0.11 -37.19
N ALA A 388 16.79 -0.24 -35.87
CA ALA A 388 17.35 -1.32 -35.09
C ALA A 388 16.28 -2.16 -34.39
N HIS A 389 16.34 -3.49 -34.53
CA HIS A 389 15.45 -4.43 -33.84
C HIS A 389 16.23 -5.33 -32.90
N ARG A 390 15.73 -5.54 -31.68
CA ARG A 390 16.41 -6.39 -30.69
C ARG A 390 16.35 -7.86 -31.13
N LEU A 391 17.51 -8.49 -31.28
CA LEU A 391 17.66 -9.92 -31.59
C LEU A 391 17.66 -10.78 -30.33
N GLY A 392 18.20 -10.28 -29.22
CA GLY A 392 18.22 -11.01 -27.95
C GLY A 392 19.26 -10.50 -26.97
N PHE A 393 19.41 -11.20 -25.86
CA PHE A 393 20.47 -10.97 -24.89
C PHE A 393 21.59 -11.99 -25.12
N VAL A 394 22.84 -11.64 -24.80
CA VAL A 394 23.96 -12.58 -24.74
C VAL A 394 24.71 -12.40 -23.43
N ASN A 395 25.11 -13.51 -22.82
CA ASN A 395 26.04 -13.52 -21.70
C ASN A 395 27.36 -14.16 -22.17
N ILE A 396 28.42 -13.36 -22.25
CA ILE A 396 29.75 -13.81 -22.68
C ILE A 396 30.56 -14.15 -21.42
N LYS A 397 30.92 -15.42 -21.26
CA LYS A 397 31.74 -15.91 -20.14
C LYS A 397 32.81 -16.87 -20.65
N ARG A 398 34.02 -16.35 -20.83
CA ARG A 398 35.21 -17.19 -21.10
C ARG A 398 35.76 -17.71 -19.78
N GLN A 399 36.08 -19.01 -19.72
CA GLN A 399 36.94 -19.52 -18.67
C GLN A 399 38.32 -18.89 -18.89
N LEU A 400 38.87 -18.28 -17.84
CA LEU A 400 40.22 -17.73 -17.85
C LEU A 400 41.25 -18.86 -17.91
#